data_AF-A0A9Q3J1M0-F1
#
_entry.id   AF-A0A9Q3J1M0-F1
#
_cell.length_a   1.000
_cell.length_b   1.000
_cell.length_c   1.000
_cell.angle_alpha   90.00
_cell.angle_beta   90.00
_cell.angle_gamma   90.00
#
_symmetry.space_group_name_H-M   'P 1'
#
loop_
_entity.id
_entity.type
_entity.pdbx_description
1 polymer ?
#
loop_
_entity_poly.entity_id
_entity_poly.type
_entity_poly.pdbx_seq_one_letter_code
_entity_poly.pdbx_strand_id
1 'polypeptide(L)'
;MVERGHKQLKDALVRMCGENGSKWKEYLPIVTLADRILVKRTTGYSPFELRFGQQAVLPIDIETNTYLAIEWNKLSTTEELLEAREIQISAKEETKFKAEDKLRDSRKKSV
;
A
#
# COMPACT_ATOMS: atom_id res chain seq x y z
N MET A 1 -16.43 -11.12 12.60
CA MET A 1 -15.37 -10.13 12.33
C MET A 1 -15.55 -9.56 10.92
N VAL A 2 -16.64 -8.81 10.72
CA VAL A 2 -16.98 -8.20 9.41
C VAL A 2 -16.99 -6.69 9.55
N GLU A 3 -17.70 -6.20 10.55
CA GLU A 3 -17.82 -4.77 10.86
C GLU A 3 -16.48 -4.07 11.13
N ARG A 4 -15.55 -4.73 11.85
CA ARG A 4 -14.23 -4.16 12.14
C ARG A 4 -13.36 -4.00 10.89
N GLY A 5 -13.38 -4.97 9.98
CA GLY A 5 -12.64 -4.89 8.71
C GLY A 5 -13.25 -3.86 7.77
N HIS A 6 -14.58 -3.79 7.70
CA HIS A 6 -15.29 -2.78 6.90
C HIS A 6 -15.03 -1.36 7.39
N LYS A 7 -14.86 -1.15 8.70
CA LYS A 7 -14.50 0.17 9.24
C LYS A 7 -13.17 0.67 8.64
N GLN A 8 -12.13 -0.16 8.66
CA GLN A 8 -10.80 0.22 8.16
C GLN A 8 -10.82 0.49 6.64
N LEU A 9 -11.54 -0.34 5.89
CA LEU A 9 -11.75 -0.14 4.46
C LEU A 9 -12.49 1.17 4.15
N LYS A 10 -13.54 1.48 4.92
CA LYS A 10 -14.30 2.72 4.78
C LYS A 10 -13.43 3.93 5.14
N ASP A 11 -12.68 3.86 6.23
CA ASP A 11 -11.84 4.96 6.69
C ASP A 11 -10.71 5.25 5.68
N ALA A 12 -10.10 4.22 5.11
CA ALA A 12 -9.16 4.35 3.99
C ALA A 12 -9.84 5.00 2.78
N LEU A 13 -11.00 4.50 2.35
CA LEU A 13 -11.78 5.05 1.22
C LEU A 13 -12.12 6.53 1.39
N VAL A 14 -12.62 6.91 2.56
CA VAL A 14 -12.95 8.30 2.86
C VAL A 14 -11.70 9.17 2.75
N ARG A 15 -10.56 8.69 3.23
CA ARG A 15 -9.30 9.44 3.18
C ARG A 15 -8.83 9.69 1.75
N MET A 16 -8.83 8.68 0.87
CA MET A 16 -8.33 8.89 -0.51
C MET A 16 -9.32 9.63 -1.39
N CYS A 17 -10.64 9.49 -1.14
CA CYS A 17 -11.62 10.33 -1.82
C CYS A 17 -11.48 11.82 -1.46
N GLY A 18 -10.94 12.13 -0.28
CA GLY A 18 -10.78 13.49 0.21
C GLY A 18 -12.11 14.24 0.20
N GLU A 19 -12.10 15.45 -0.37
CA GLU A 19 -13.30 16.29 -0.52
C GLU A 19 -14.26 15.76 -1.60
N ASN A 20 -13.77 14.98 -2.56
CA ASN A 20 -14.58 14.47 -3.66
C ASN A 20 -14.99 13.00 -3.46
N GLY A 21 -16.03 12.84 -2.63
CA GLY A 21 -16.62 11.54 -2.33
C GLY A 21 -17.11 10.76 -3.56
N SER A 22 -17.34 11.38 -4.72
CA SER A 22 -17.83 10.67 -5.91
C SER A 22 -16.79 9.70 -6.51
N LYS A 23 -15.50 9.91 -6.20
CA LYS A 23 -14.38 9.09 -6.70
C LYS A 23 -14.26 7.73 -6.03
N TRP A 24 -15.11 7.40 -5.05
CA TRP A 24 -15.02 6.14 -4.30
C TRP A 24 -15.01 4.89 -5.20
N LYS A 25 -15.70 4.95 -6.35
CA LYS A 25 -15.71 3.85 -7.33
C LYS A 25 -14.35 3.61 -7.97
N GLU A 26 -13.56 4.66 -8.15
CA GLU A 26 -12.21 4.59 -8.74
C GLU A 26 -11.22 3.98 -7.74
N TYR A 27 -11.32 4.36 -6.47
CA TYR A 27 -10.41 3.88 -5.43
C TYR A 27 -10.78 2.50 -4.85
N LEU A 28 -12.06 2.10 -4.88
CA LEU A 28 -12.52 0.83 -4.29
C LEU A 28 -11.73 -0.40 -4.75
N PRO A 29 -11.46 -0.62 -6.05
CA PRO A 29 -10.68 -1.77 -6.50
C PRO A 29 -9.27 -1.77 -5.91
N ILE A 30 -8.63 -0.60 -5.81
CA ILE A 30 -7.25 -0.48 -5.36
C ILE A 30 -7.15 -0.72 -3.85
N VAL A 31 -8.07 -0.14 -3.07
CA VAL A 31 -8.13 -0.32 -1.61
C VAL A 31 -8.41 -1.77 -1.24
N THR A 32 -9.37 -2.39 -1.92
CA THR A 32 -9.70 -3.80 -1.65
C THR A 32 -8.58 -4.74 -2.05
N LEU A 33 -7.79 -4.40 -3.08
CA LEU A 33 -6.57 -5.12 -3.40
C LEU A 33 -5.52 -4.92 -2.29
N ALA A 34 -5.25 -3.68 -1.89
CA ALA A 34 -4.31 -3.36 -0.81
C ALA A 34 -4.65 -4.10 0.48
N ASP A 35 -5.94 -4.15 0.85
CA ASP A 35 -6.42 -4.86 2.05
C ASP A 35 -6.16 -6.37 2.04
N ARG A 36 -6.23 -6.98 0.85
CA ARG A 36 -6.00 -8.41 0.67
C ARG A 36 -4.52 -8.78 0.73
N ILE A 37 -3.64 -7.89 0.31
CA ILE A 37 -2.20 -8.16 0.20
C ILE A 37 -1.39 -7.64 1.39
N LEU A 38 -1.95 -6.73 2.19
CA LEU A 38 -1.31 -6.23 3.40
C LEU A 38 -1.45 -7.22 4.56
N VAL A 39 -0.39 -7.32 5.35
CA VAL A 39 -0.34 -8.14 6.55
C VAL A 39 -1.33 -7.62 7.59
N LYS A 40 -2.18 -8.51 8.11
CA LYS A 40 -3.10 -8.18 9.20
C LYS A 40 -2.41 -8.38 10.54
N ARG A 41 -2.49 -7.38 11.42
CA ARG A 41 -1.91 -7.44 12.79
C ARG A 41 -2.40 -8.63 13.61
N THR A 42 -3.63 -9.08 13.39
CA THR A 42 -4.24 -10.19 14.15
C THR A 42 -3.67 -11.55 13.80
N THR A 43 -3.24 -11.74 12.56
CA THR A 43 -2.77 -13.05 12.05
C THR A 43 -1.28 -13.04 11.74
N GLY A 44 -0.65 -11.88 11.57
CA GLY A 44 0.73 -11.77 11.10
C GLY A 44 0.91 -12.09 9.61
N TYR A 45 -0.18 -12.41 8.92
CA TYR A 45 -0.22 -12.76 7.49
C TYR A 45 -1.26 -11.93 6.75
N SER A 46 -1.07 -11.74 5.44
CA SER A 46 -2.07 -11.14 4.58
C SER A 46 -3.21 -12.12 4.26
N PRO A 47 -4.44 -11.64 4.01
CA PRO A 47 -5.53 -12.50 3.55
C PRO A 47 -5.18 -13.30 2.28
N PHE A 48 -4.38 -12.73 1.38
CA PHE A 48 -3.87 -13.41 0.20
C PHE A 48 -2.98 -14.60 0.56
N GLU A 49 -2.00 -14.40 1.46
CA GLU A 49 -1.13 -15.47 1.95
C GLU A 49 -1.91 -16.60 2.61
N LEU A 50 -2.89 -16.26 3.44
CA LEU A 50 -3.73 -17.25 4.11
C LEU A 50 -4.55 -18.08 3.11
N ARG A 51 -4.88 -17.52 1.94
CA ARG A 51 -5.67 -18.20 0.92
C ARG A 51 -4.83 -19.00 -0.07
N PHE A 52 -3.67 -18.49 -0.46
CA PHE A 52 -2.86 -19.05 -1.54
C PHE A 52 -1.54 -19.67 -1.07
N GLY A 53 -1.21 -19.55 0.22
CA GLY A 53 0.02 -20.09 0.81
C GLY A 53 1.30 -19.35 0.43
N GLN A 54 1.21 -18.20 -0.23
CA GLN A 54 2.36 -17.40 -0.66
C GLN A 54 2.06 -15.90 -0.63
N GLN A 55 3.10 -15.07 -0.55
CA GLN A 55 2.97 -13.62 -0.57
C GLN A 55 2.47 -13.15 -1.95
N ALA A 56 1.64 -12.11 -1.97
CA ALA A 56 1.25 -11.48 -3.23
C ALA A 56 2.43 -10.70 -3.81
N VAL A 57 2.85 -11.04 -5.03
CA VAL A 57 3.88 -10.30 -5.76
C VAL A 57 3.21 -9.48 -6.85
N LEU A 58 3.28 -8.15 -6.77
CA LEU A 58 2.77 -7.27 -7.81
C LEU A 58 3.86 -6.97 -8.86
N PRO A 59 3.50 -6.66 -10.12
CA PRO A 59 4.48 -6.23 -11.13
C PRO A 59 5.34 -5.05 -10.65
N ILE A 60 4.77 -4.14 -9.87
CA ILE A 60 5.51 -3.01 -9.32
C ILE A 60 6.57 -3.43 -8.28
N ASP A 61 6.36 -4.54 -7.57
CA ASP A 61 7.34 -5.09 -6.63
C ASP A 61 8.54 -5.71 -7.38
N ILE A 62 8.35 -6.14 -8.64
CA ILE A 62 9.40 -6.75 -9.49
C ILE A 62 10.15 -5.69 -10.29
N GLU A 63 9.42 -4.76 -10.92
CA GLU A 63 9.98 -3.80 -11.87
C GLU A 63 10.77 -2.67 -11.18
N THR A 64 10.59 -2.47 -9.88
CA THR A 64 11.11 -1.29 -9.19
C THR A 64 11.42 -1.54 -7.72
N ASN A 65 12.46 -0.90 -7.21
CA ASN A 65 12.71 -0.75 -5.78
C ASN A 65 11.70 0.21 -5.09
N THR A 66 10.45 0.28 -5.58
CA THR A 66 9.40 1.21 -5.07
C THR A 66 9.09 1.01 -3.60
N TYR A 67 9.39 -0.18 -3.04
CA TYR A 67 9.33 -0.40 -1.60
C TYR A 67 10.22 0.61 -0.83
N LEU A 68 11.31 1.10 -1.41
CA LEU A 68 12.19 2.11 -0.82
C LEU A 68 11.63 3.55 -0.90
N ALA A 69 10.65 3.81 -1.78
CA ALA A 69 10.04 5.14 -1.87
C ALA A 69 9.22 5.46 -0.61
N ILE A 70 8.62 4.45 0.00
CA ILE A 70 7.70 4.58 1.14
C ILE A 70 8.46 4.32 2.45
N GLU A 71 8.21 5.16 3.45
CA GLU A 71 8.79 5.01 4.79
C GLU A 71 7.89 4.15 5.66
N TRP A 72 7.86 2.85 5.38
CA TRP A 72 6.98 1.88 6.06
C TRP A 72 7.08 1.93 7.59
N ASN A 73 8.26 2.22 8.13
CA ASN A 73 8.50 2.33 9.56
C ASN A 73 7.77 3.50 10.25
N LYS A 74 7.31 4.50 9.48
CA LYS A 74 6.52 5.63 10.01
C LYS A 74 5.02 5.37 9.99
N LEU A 75 4.57 4.34 9.27
CA LEU A 75 3.15 4.01 9.14
C LEU A 75 2.74 3.11 10.29
N SER A 76 1.73 3.55 11.04
CA SER A 76 1.30 2.89 12.27
C SER A 76 -0.12 2.34 12.16
N THR A 77 -0.99 3.01 11.41
CA THR A 77 -2.39 2.60 11.28
C THR A 77 -2.63 1.71 10.06
N THR A 78 -3.70 0.92 10.08
CA THR A 78 -4.00 0.03 8.92
C THR A 78 -4.43 0.86 7.72
N GLU A 79 -5.13 1.95 7.99
CA GLU A 79 -5.59 2.94 7.01
C GLU A 79 -4.41 3.64 6.33
N GLU A 80 -3.38 4.05 7.08
CA GLU A 80 -2.12 4.59 6.53
C GLU A 80 -1.38 3.58 5.65
N LEU A 81 -1.34 2.31 6.05
CA LEU A 81 -0.71 1.25 5.25
C LEU A 81 -1.49 1.01 3.96
N LEU A 82 -2.82 1.02 4.02
CA LEU A 82 -3.69 0.90 2.85
C LEU A 82 -3.48 2.04 1.86
N GLU A 83 -3.43 3.27 2.37
CA GLU A 83 -3.18 4.48 1.59
C GLU A 83 -1.79 4.48 0.94
N ALA A 84 -0.74 4.16 1.70
CA ALA A 84 0.61 4.10 1.15
C ALA A 84 0.74 3.02 0.06
N ARG A 85 0.09 1.86 0.25
CA ARG A 85 0.07 0.79 -0.75
C ARG A 85 -0.78 1.17 -1.96
N GLU A 86 -1.87 1.91 -1.78
CA GLU A 86 -2.66 2.48 -2.88
C GLU A 86 -1.80 3.42 -3.73
N ILE A 87 -1.11 4.38 -3.12
CA ILE A 87 -0.22 5.33 -3.82
C ILE A 87 0.84 4.58 -4.62
N GLN A 88 1.41 3.52 -4.04
CA GLN A 88 2.36 2.68 -4.76
C GLN A 88 1.72 2.08 -6.02
N ILE A 89 0.51 1.53 -5.91
CA ILE A 89 -0.20 0.87 -7.01
C ILE A 89 -0.68 1.89 -8.07
N SER A 90 -1.18 3.06 -7.66
CA SER A 90 -1.77 4.07 -8.55
C SER A 90 -0.73 4.97 -9.20
N ALA A 91 0.31 5.39 -8.46
CA ALA A 91 1.35 6.31 -8.91
C ALA A 91 2.65 5.57 -9.32
N LYS A 92 2.53 4.53 -10.16
CA LYS A 92 3.63 3.62 -10.52
C LYS A 92 4.90 4.35 -11.01
N GLU A 93 4.76 5.34 -11.89
CA GLU A 93 5.91 6.07 -12.47
C GLU A 93 6.56 7.07 -11.50
N GLU A 94 5.77 7.86 -10.77
CA GLU A 94 6.29 8.82 -9.80
C GLU A 94 6.95 8.12 -8.60
N THR A 95 6.35 7.02 -8.13
CA THR A 95 6.90 6.22 -7.02
C THR A 95 8.22 5.59 -7.42
N LYS A 96 8.36 5.18 -8.70
CA LYS A 96 9.62 4.67 -9.26
C LYS A 96 10.72 5.73 -9.23
N PHE A 97 10.45 6.94 -9.74
CA PHE A 97 11.43 8.02 -9.74
C PHE A 97 11.90 8.38 -8.33
N LYS A 98 10.98 8.49 -7.37
CA LYS A 98 11.30 8.76 -5.95
C LYS A 98 12.16 7.65 -5.33
N ALA A 99 11.90 6.38 -5.66
CA ALA A 99 12.72 5.27 -5.18
C ALA A 99 14.15 5.32 -5.75
N GLU A 100 14.29 5.63 -7.04
CA GLU A 100 15.58 5.75 -7.71
C GLU A 100 16.44 6.88 -7.11
N ASP A 101 15.83 8.02 -6.82
CA ASP A 101 16.51 9.17 -6.20
C ASP A 101 16.99 8.85 -4.78
N LYS A 102 16.11 8.29 -3.93
CA LYS A 102 16.48 7.83 -2.58
C LYS A 102 17.62 6.82 -2.60
N LEU A 103 17.59 5.88 -3.54
CA LEU A 103 18.64 4.86 -3.70
C LEU A 103 19.97 5.49 -4.11
N ARG A 104 19.94 6.49 -5.01
CA ARG A 104 21.13 7.24 -5.43
C ARG A 104 21.75 8.00 -4.25
N ASP A 105 20.93 8.66 -3.44
CA ASP A 105 21.41 9.40 -2.27
C ASP A 105 21.94 8.50 -1.16
N SER A 106 21.28 7.37 -0.92
CA SER A 106 21.79 6.36 0.03
C SER A 106 23.14 5.81 -0.41
N ARG A 107 23.36 5.61 -1.72
CA ARG A 107 24.65 5.17 -2.28
C ARG A 107 25.74 6.23 -2.10
N LYS A 108 25.43 7.51 -2.33
CA LYS A 108 26.39 8.62 -2.12
C LYS A 108 26.81 8.78 -0.65
N LYS A 109 25.91 8.54 0.30
CA LYS A 109 26.21 8.62 1.74
C LYS A 109 27.08 7.47 2.26
N SER A 110 27.20 6.39 1.49
CA SER A 110 27.96 5.20 1.85
C SER A 110 29.41 5.20 1.30
N VAL A 111 29.81 6.27 0.61
CA VAL A 111 31.16 6.52 0.07
C VAL A 111 31.77 7.68 0.84
#